data_AF-A0A653DCJ2-F1
#
_entry.id   AF-A0A653DCJ2-F1
#
_cell.length_a   1.000
_cell.length_b   1.000
_cell.length_c   1.000
_cell.angle_alpha   90.00
_cell.angle_beta   90.00
_cell.angle_gamma   90.00
#
_symmetry.space_group_name_H-M   'P 1'
#
loop_
_entity.id
_entity.type
_entity.pdbx_description
1 polymer ?
#
loop_
_entity_poly.entity_id
_entity_poly.type
_entity_poly.pdbx_seq_one_letter_code
_entity_poly.pdbx_strand_id
1 'polypeptide(L)'
;MREMRAPCESSCRRKCTEKIGHEHRCLMFKNSGKCLATVGSRHLGTHVKRIPKKRQVIKENDAASRRTCTLSYTLPLTDNQDVEICKTMFINTLGIQICGHHSIKKVDASEVGTVTPDKRGVHNNRPNKISNDVKMSIKQHIEMFPTVESHYCRARTTKRYLEQGLT
;
A
#
# COMPACT_ATOMS: atom_id res chain seq x y z
N MET A 1 15.33 -9.04 -0.91
CA MET A 1 14.73 -10.37 -0.73
C MET A 1 13.82 -10.32 0.50
N ARG A 2 12.69 -11.05 0.54
CA ARG A 2 11.81 -11.09 1.74
C ARG A 2 12.39 -12.15 2.68
N GLU A 3 12.59 -11.80 3.95
CA GLU A 3 13.21 -12.67 4.94
C GLU A 3 12.36 -12.74 6.21
N MET A 4 12.27 -13.94 6.79
CA MET A 4 11.61 -14.14 8.08
C MET A 4 12.53 -13.64 9.20
N ARG A 5 12.03 -12.75 10.05
CA ARG A 5 12.81 -12.16 11.14
C ARG A 5 12.65 -12.96 12.43
N ALA A 6 13.49 -12.66 13.42
CA ALA A 6 13.38 -13.19 14.78
C ALA A 6 11.95 -13.01 15.36
N PRO A 7 11.47 -13.90 16.24
CA PRO A 7 10.17 -13.73 16.89
C PRO A 7 10.13 -12.45 17.74
N CYS A 8 8.97 -12.11 18.28
CA CYS A 8 8.94 -11.12 19.35
C CYS A 8 9.69 -11.62 20.58
N GLU A 9 10.14 -10.70 21.43
CA GLU A 9 10.81 -11.00 22.69
C GLU A 9 10.00 -11.94 23.59
N SER A 10 10.69 -12.71 24.43
CA SER A 10 10.09 -13.61 25.44
C SER A 10 9.26 -12.86 26.48
N SER A 11 9.55 -11.58 26.71
CA SER A 11 8.80 -10.63 27.54
C SER A 11 7.40 -10.28 26.99
N CYS A 12 7.04 -10.81 25.80
CA CYS A 12 5.80 -10.46 25.14
C CYS A 12 4.57 -10.82 25.98
N ARG A 13 3.77 -9.80 26.34
CA ARG A 13 2.47 -9.95 27.04
C ARG A 13 1.53 -11.00 26.43
N ARG A 14 1.60 -11.21 25.12
CA ARG A 14 0.74 -12.17 24.39
C ARG A 14 1.30 -13.60 24.34
N LYS A 15 2.49 -13.83 24.89
CA LYS A 15 3.20 -15.12 24.92
C LYS A 15 3.27 -15.78 23.54
N CYS A 16 3.61 -15.00 22.50
CA CYS A 16 3.48 -15.46 21.12
C CYS A 16 4.43 -16.61 20.78
N THR A 17 5.59 -16.66 21.43
CA THR A 17 6.60 -17.72 21.25
C THR A 17 6.14 -19.08 21.79
N GLU A 18 5.29 -19.10 22.82
CA GLU A 18 4.67 -20.34 23.34
C GLU A 18 3.55 -20.82 22.40
N LYS A 19 2.87 -19.89 21.73
CA LYS A 19 1.70 -20.19 20.89
C LYS A 19 2.05 -20.62 19.46
N ILE A 20 3.10 -20.04 18.88
CA ILE A 20 3.51 -20.30 17.50
C ILE A 20 4.99 -20.69 17.49
N GLY A 21 5.23 -21.98 17.27
CA GLY A 21 6.56 -22.54 17.12
C GLY A 21 7.26 -22.12 15.82
N HIS A 22 8.58 -22.35 15.75
CA HIS A 22 9.40 -21.95 14.62
C HIS A 22 8.94 -22.57 13.28
N GLU A 23 8.65 -23.87 13.27
CA GLU A 23 8.19 -24.57 12.06
C GLU A 23 6.90 -23.97 11.51
N HIS A 24 5.96 -23.67 12.40
CA HIS A 24 4.70 -23.04 12.04
C HIS A 24 4.93 -21.62 11.48
N ARG A 25 5.89 -20.87 12.03
CA ARG A 25 6.29 -19.57 11.46
C ARG A 25 6.87 -19.71 10.06
N CYS A 26 7.71 -20.71 9.81
CA CYS A 26 8.23 -21.00 8.47
C CYS A 26 7.12 -21.34 7.47
N LEU A 27 6.14 -22.15 7.89
CA LEU A 27 4.98 -22.49 7.06
C LEU A 27 4.18 -21.24 6.70
N MET A 28 3.84 -20.42 7.70
CA MET A 28 3.09 -19.17 7.49
C MET A 28 3.85 -18.19 6.60
N PHE A 29 5.17 -18.09 6.75
CA PHE A 29 6.03 -17.26 5.91
C PHE A 29 5.97 -17.71 4.43
N LYS A 30 6.07 -19.02 4.17
CA LYS A 30 5.97 -19.57 2.80
C LYS A 30 4.59 -19.33 2.17
N ASN A 31 3.52 -19.60 2.90
CA ASN A 31 2.15 -19.46 2.40
C ASN A 31 1.80 -18.00 2.10
N SER A 32 2.06 -17.12 3.08
CA SER A 32 1.89 -15.67 2.87
C SER A 32 2.85 -15.10 1.84
N GLY A 33 3.99 -15.76 1.58
CA GLY A 33 4.87 -15.57 0.42
C GLY A 33 4.09 -15.52 -0.88
N LYS A 34 3.42 -16.63 -1.17
CA LYS A 34 2.64 -16.83 -2.38
C LYS A 34 1.45 -15.88 -2.44
N CYS A 35 0.67 -15.79 -1.36
CA CYS A 35 -0.51 -14.93 -1.33
C CYS A 35 -0.18 -13.44 -1.50
N LEU A 36 0.88 -12.94 -0.85
CA LEU A 36 1.28 -11.54 -0.99
C LEU A 36 1.72 -11.20 -2.43
N ALA A 37 2.29 -12.16 -3.16
CA ALA A 37 2.62 -11.97 -4.57
C ALA A 37 1.38 -11.94 -5.47
N THR A 38 0.36 -12.75 -5.18
CA THR A 38 -0.85 -12.85 -6.01
C THR A 38 -1.90 -11.80 -5.69
N VAL A 39 -2.23 -11.61 -4.41
CA VAL A 39 -3.34 -10.75 -3.95
C VAL A 39 -2.87 -9.53 -3.16
N GLY A 40 -1.55 -9.35 -3.00
CA GLY A 40 -0.99 -8.14 -2.40
C GLY A 40 -1.45 -7.91 -0.96
N SER A 41 -1.61 -6.63 -0.60
CA SER A 41 -1.96 -6.21 0.76
C SER A 41 -3.32 -6.73 1.24
N ARG A 42 -4.20 -7.20 0.35
CA ARG A 42 -5.52 -7.75 0.70
C ARG A 42 -5.41 -8.97 1.61
N HIS A 43 -4.42 -9.83 1.35
CA HIS A 43 -4.13 -10.99 2.20
C HIS A 43 -3.70 -10.62 3.62
N LEU A 44 -3.11 -9.43 3.82
CA LEU A 44 -2.79 -8.97 5.17
C LEU A 44 -4.04 -8.58 5.94
N GLY A 45 -5.06 -8.06 5.25
CA GLY A 45 -6.32 -7.65 5.84
C GLY A 45 -7.18 -8.82 6.35
N THR A 46 -6.97 -10.05 5.87
CA THR A 46 -7.73 -11.22 6.36
C THR A 46 -7.34 -11.60 7.79
N HIS A 47 -6.11 -11.29 8.17
CA HIS A 47 -5.52 -11.64 9.46
C HIS A 47 -5.46 -10.45 10.44
N VAL A 48 -6.10 -9.33 10.09
CA VAL A 48 -6.11 -8.12 10.90
C VAL A 48 -7.54 -7.67 11.13
N LYS A 49 -7.91 -7.50 12.39
CA LYS A 49 -9.24 -7.04 12.80
C LYS A 49 -9.15 -5.64 13.40
N ARG A 50 -10.01 -4.73 12.92
CA ARG A 50 -10.11 -3.36 13.45
C ARG A 50 -11.19 -3.29 14.52
N ILE A 51 -10.76 -3.09 15.76
CA ILE A 51 -11.63 -3.03 16.93
C ILE A 51 -11.87 -1.55 17.29
N PRO A 52 -13.10 -1.03 17.13
CA PRO A 52 -13.41 0.34 17.53
C PRO A 52 -13.34 0.49 19.06
N LYS A 53 -12.97 1.68 19.52
CA LYS A 53 -12.91 1.99 20.95
C LYS A 53 -14.33 2.08 21.51
N LYS A 54 -14.69 1.18 22.43
CA LYS A 54 -16.04 1.12 23.02
C LYS A 54 -16.32 2.22 24.05
N ARG A 55 -15.32 2.65 24.82
CA ARG A 55 -15.46 3.67 25.88
C ARG A 55 -14.23 4.56 25.94
N GLN A 56 -14.44 5.85 26.17
CA GLN A 56 -13.39 6.81 26.46
C GLN A 56 -13.77 7.57 27.72
N VAL A 57 -12.88 7.56 28.71
CA VAL A 57 -12.97 8.47 29.85
C VAL A 57 -12.20 9.73 29.45
N ILE A 58 -12.89 10.87 29.42
CA ILE A 58 -12.32 12.19 29.13
C ILE A 58 -12.39 12.97 30.43
N LYS A 59 -11.27 13.53 30.89
CA LYS A 59 -11.27 14.50 31.98
C LYS A 59 -11.63 15.87 31.41
N GLU A 60 -12.28 16.74 32.19
CA GLU A 60 -12.85 18.03 31.74
C GLU A 60 -11.91 18.91 30.88
N ASN A 61 -10.58 18.81 31.06
CA ASN A 61 -9.58 19.60 30.34
C ASN A 61 -8.76 18.81 29.30
N ASP A 62 -9.02 17.52 29.10
CA ASP A 62 -8.24 16.69 28.17
C ASP A 62 -8.92 16.61 26.79
N ALA A 63 -8.13 16.86 25.74
CA ALA A 63 -8.58 16.63 24.37
C ALA A 63 -8.91 15.14 24.15
N ALA A 64 -9.96 14.87 23.37
CA ALA A 64 -10.32 13.50 23.03
C ALA A 64 -9.13 12.76 22.38
N SER A 65 -8.90 11.52 22.80
CA SER A 65 -7.84 10.68 22.24
C SER A 65 -8.01 10.55 20.72
N ARG A 66 -6.99 10.97 19.96
CA ARG A 66 -6.91 10.81 18.49
C ARG A 66 -7.03 9.35 18.03
N ARG A 67 -6.75 8.38 18.91
CA ARG A 67 -6.88 6.95 18.63
C ARG A 67 -8.33 6.50 18.83
N THR A 68 -8.99 6.20 17.72
CA THR A 68 -10.39 5.73 17.66
C THR A 68 -10.54 4.22 17.63
N CYS A 69 -9.47 3.49 17.33
CA CYS A 69 -9.49 2.04 17.14
C CYS A 69 -8.18 1.36 17.53
N THR A 70 -8.25 0.04 17.66
CA THR A 70 -7.11 -0.86 17.88
C THR A 70 -7.11 -1.93 16.82
N LEU A 71 -5.92 -2.29 16.32
CA LEU A 71 -5.76 -3.41 15.41
C LEU A 71 -5.37 -4.65 16.23
N SER A 72 -6.12 -5.73 16.04
CA SER A 72 -5.81 -7.07 16.53
C SER A 72 -5.24 -7.90 15.38
N TYR A 73 -4.21 -8.69 15.66
CA TYR A 73 -3.48 -9.48 14.67
C TYR A 73 -3.66 -10.95 15.01
N THR A 74 -4.14 -11.74 14.05
CA THR A 74 -4.30 -13.19 14.19
C THR A 74 -3.44 -13.92 13.18
N LEU A 75 -3.05 -15.15 13.48
CA LEU A 75 -2.53 -16.09 12.49
C LEU A 75 -3.26 -17.43 12.67
N PRO A 76 -3.57 -18.15 11.58
CA PRO A 76 -4.12 -19.50 11.68
C PRO A 76 -3.05 -20.40 12.30
N LEU A 77 -3.43 -21.25 13.25
CA LEU A 77 -2.58 -22.29 13.87
C LEU A 77 -2.96 -23.68 13.36
N THR A 78 -4.25 -23.90 13.13
CA THR A 78 -4.85 -25.09 12.49
C THR A 78 -6.00 -24.62 11.60
N ASP A 79 -6.56 -25.50 10.76
CA ASP A 79 -7.55 -25.15 9.72
C ASP A 79 -8.74 -24.31 10.23
N ASN A 80 -9.09 -24.41 11.52
CA ASN A 80 -10.20 -23.66 12.14
C ASN A 80 -9.84 -22.87 13.40
N GLN A 81 -8.55 -22.69 13.73
CA GLN A 81 -8.17 -21.90 14.91
C GLN A 81 -7.19 -20.79 14.58
N ASP A 82 -7.66 -19.56 14.74
CA ASP A 82 -6.86 -18.35 14.69
C ASP A 82 -6.34 -17.98 16.08
N VAL A 83 -5.05 -17.74 16.17
CA VAL A 83 -4.40 -17.31 17.41
C VAL A 83 -4.06 -15.83 17.35
N GLU A 84 -4.48 -15.09 18.37
CA GLU A 84 -4.11 -13.69 18.52
C GLU A 84 -2.64 -13.54 18.99
N ILE A 85 -1.88 -12.76 18.23
CA ILE A 85 -0.47 -12.48 18.45
C ILE A 85 -0.18 -10.98 18.52
N CYS A 86 1.02 -10.63 18.94
CA CYS A 86 1.47 -9.25 18.93
C CYS A 86 1.85 -8.80 17.51
N LYS A 87 1.81 -7.49 17.30
CA LYS A 87 2.20 -6.85 16.04
C LYS A 87 3.61 -7.24 15.58
N THR A 88 4.57 -7.28 16.50
CA THR A 88 5.97 -7.59 16.18
C THR A 88 6.11 -9.00 15.64
N MET A 89 5.47 -9.98 16.30
CA MET A 89 5.45 -11.36 15.83
C MET A 89 4.80 -11.48 14.45
N PHE A 90 3.70 -10.78 14.21
CA PHE A 90 3.01 -10.78 12.92
C PHE A 90 3.91 -10.25 11.79
N ILE A 91 4.51 -9.07 11.98
CA ILE A 91 5.39 -8.43 11.00
C ILE A 91 6.62 -9.29 10.73
N ASN A 92 7.24 -9.84 11.77
CA ASN A 92 8.48 -10.61 11.64
C ASN A 92 8.24 -11.98 11.01
N THR A 93 7.15 -12.66 11.39
CA THR A 93 6.76 -13.97 10.84
C THR A 93 6.35 -13.85 9.38
N LEU A 94 5.64 -12.78 9.02
CA LEU A 94 5.27 -12.53 7.62
C LEU A 94 6.35 -11.74 6.86
N GLY A 95 7.49 -11.38 7.45
CA GLY A 95 8.55 -10.61 6.77
C GLY A 95 8.05 -9.34 6.08
N ILE A 96 7.08 -8.64 6.68
CA ILE A 96 6.44 -7.46 6.08
C ILE A 96 7.36 -6.25 6.24
N GLN A 97 7.62 -5.54 5.14
CA GLN A 97 8.38 -4.30 5.15
C GLN A 97 7.51 -3.10 5.55
N ILE A 98 8.15 -1.97 5.87
CA ILE A 98 7.52 -0.75 6.37
C ILE A 98 6.34 -0.30 5.49
N CYS A 99 6.46 -0.40 4.16
CA CYS A 99 5.40 -0.06 3.22
C CYS A 99 4.13 -0.92 3.40
N GLY A 100 4.27 -2.23 3.55
CA GLY A 100 3.14 -3.13 3.81
C GLY A 100 2.46 -2.88 5.15
N HIS A 101 3.21 -2.39 6.15
CA HIS A 101 2.64 -2.00 7.44
C HIS A 101 1.69 -0.78 7.35
N HIS A 102 1.91 0.15 6.41
CA HIS A 102 0.96 1.25 6.18
C HIS A 102 -0.37 0.75 5.61
N SER A 103 -0.33 -0.28 4.75
CA SER A 103 -1.52 -0.93 4.21
C SER A 103 -2.36 -1.62 5.29
N ILE A 104 -1.72 -2.16 6.33
CA ILE A 104 -2.43 -2.80 7.45
C ILE A 104 -3.28 -1.79 8.23
N LYS A 105 -2.86 -0.52 8.32
CA LYS A 105 -3.65 0.53 8.98
C LYS A 105 -4.92 0.92 8.20
N LYS A 106 -4.98 0.54 6.93
CA LYS A 106 -6.05 0.86 5.97
C LYS A 106 -7.12 -0.24 5.90
N VAL A 107 -7.02 -1.28 6.74
CA VAL A 107 -8.03 -2.34 6.85
C VAL A 107 -9.34 -1.75 7.36
N ASP A 108 -10.42 -2.03 6.64
CA ASP A 108 -11.75 -1.53 6.99
C ASP A 108 -12.34 -2.31 8.17
N ALA A 109 -13.18 -1.63 8.95
CA ALA A 109 -13.86 -2.24 10.09
C ALA A 109 -15.09 -3.09 9.67
N SER A 110 -15.58 -2.89 8.44
CA SER A 110 -16.83 -3.45 7.94
C SER A 110 -16.69 -4.87 7.40
N GLU A 111 -15.53 -5.22 6.83
CA GLU A 111 -15.32 -6.49 6.11
C GLU A 111 -13.92 -7.05 6.32
N VAL A 112 -13.83 -8.35 6.62
CA VAL A 112 -12.56 -9.08 6.77
C VAL A 112 -11.86 -9.18 5.42
N GLY A 113 -10.59 -8.79 5.34
CA GLY A 113 -9.83 -8.86 4.08
C GLY A 113 -10.02 -7.67 3.14
N THR A 114 -10.86 -6.69 3.46
CA THR A 114 -11.01 -5.48 2.65
C THR A 114 -10.01 -4.42 3.12
N VAL A 115 -9.03 -4.10 2.27
CA VAL A 115 -8.08 -3.00 2.49
C VAL A 115 -8.50 -1.86 1.58
N THR A 116 -8.70 -0.67 2.14
CA THR A 116 -9.02 0.51 1.32
C THR A 116 -7.96 0.70 0.22
N PRO A 117 -8.37 0.87 -1.05
CA PRO A 117 -7.44 1.05 -2.15
C PRO A 117 -6.62 2.32 -1.94
N ASP A 118 -5.36 2.31 -2.41
CA ASP A 118 -4.53 3.51 -2.30
C ASP A 118 -5.03 4.59 -3.25
N LYS A 119 -5.51 5.70 -2.70
CA LYS A 119 -6.02 6.86 -3.46
C LYS A 119 -4.94 7.93 -3.69
N ARG A 120 -3.65 7.62 -3.48
CA ARG A 120 -2.55 8.55 -3.80
C ARG A 120 -2.61 8.93 -5.28
N GLY A 121 -2.43 10.22 -5.58
CA GLY A 121 -2.51 10.75 -6.95
C GLY A 121 -3.92 10.78 -7.54
N VAL A 122 -4.93 10.28 -6.81
CA VAL A 122 -6.34 10.33 -7.20
C VAL A 122 -7.00 11.49 -6.46
N HIS A 123 -7.02 12.65 -7.11
CA HIS A 123 -7.68 13.84 -6.60
C HIS A 123 -8.60 14.45 -7.68
N ASN A 124 -9.82 14.79 -7.29
CA ASN A 124 -10.76 15.50 -8.17
C ASN A 124 -10.45 17.01 -8.24
N ASN A 125 -9.67 17.54 -7.28
CA ASN A 125 -9.35 18.97 -7.17
C ASN A 125 -8.21 19.44 -8.08
N ARG A 126 -7.54 18.53 -8.78
CA ARG A 126 -6.49 18.86 -9.73
C ARG A 126 -6.66 17.95 -10.94
N PRO A 127 -7.59 18.29 -11.84
CA PRO A 127 -7.69 17.57 -13.10
C PRO A 127 -6.35 17.78 -13.80
N ASN A 128 -5.47 16.78 -13.78
CA ASN A 128 -4.23 16.76 -14.58
C ASN A 128 -4.53 16.80 -16.10
N LYS A 129 -5.80 17.01 -16.47
CA LYS A 129 -6.30 17.13 -17.82
C LYS A 129 -6.29 18.62 -18.18
N ILE A 130 -5.22 19.03 -18.85
CA ILE A 130 -5.16 20.30 -19.58
C ILE A 130 -6.42 20.38 -20.47
N SER A 131 -7.12 21.51 -20.44
CA SER A 131 -8.32 21.71 -21.25
C SER A 131 -8.01 21.55 -22.74
N ASN A 132 -9.01 21.17 -23.52
CA ASN A 132 -8.82 21.03 -24.97
C ASN A 132 -8.44 22.37 -25.60
N ASP A 133 -8.98 23.48 -25.09
CA ASP A 133 -8.66 24.83 -25.59
C ASP A 133 -7.19 25.20 -25.39
N VAL A 134 -6.63 24.90 -24.21
CA VAL A 134 -5.20 25.14 -23.95
C VAL A 134 -4.33 24.23 -24.81
N LYS A 135 -4.72 22.96 -25.02
CA LYS A 135 -4.01 22.07 -25.95
C LYS A 135 -4.05 22.58 -27.39
N MET A 136 -5.19 23.12 -27.84
CA MET A 136 -5.33 23.69 -29.17
C MET A 136 -4.50 24.96 -29.33
N SER A 137 -4.49 25.84 -28.33
CA SER A 137 -3.65 27.04 -28.32
C SER A 137 -2.16 26.68 -28.40
N ILE A 138 -1.71 25.67 -27.64
CA ILE A 138 -0.32 25.18 -27.72
C ILE A 138 -0.02 24.61 -29.11
N LYS A 139 -0.92 23.81 -29.69
CA LYS A 139 -0.73 23.26 -31.04
C LYS A 139 -0.64 24.36 -32.09
N GLN A 140 -1.56 25.32 -32.07
CA GLN A 140 -1.55 26.46 -32.98
C GLN A 140 -0.25 27.26 -32.87
N HIS A 141 0.22 27.51 -31.64
CA HIS A 141 1.49 28.18 -31.43
C HIS A 141 2.68 27.39 -32.01
N ILE A 142 2.72 26.07 -31.81
CA ILE A 142 3.75 25.21 -32.39
C ILE A 142 3.68 25.23 -33.93
N GLU A 143 2.48 25.25 -34.52
CA GLU A 143 2.24 25.28 -35.96
C GLU A 143 2.61 26.62 -36.62
N MET A 144 2.78 27.70 -35.84
CA MET A 144 3.26 29.00 -36.36
C MET A 144 4.74 28.95 -36.77
N PHE A 145 5.51 28.00 -36.25
CA PHE A 145 6.92 27.89 -36.58
C PHE A 145 7.15 27.09 -37.87
N PRO A 146 8.11 27.50 -38.72
CA PRO A 146 8.46 26.73 -39.90
C PRO A 146 8.96 25.34 -39.48
N THR A 147 8.53 24.33 -40.24
CA THR A 147 8.93 22.93 -40.01
C THR A 147 9.69 22.37 -41.20
N VAL A 148 10.71 21.57 -40.92
CA VAL A 148 11.61 20.95 -41.90
C VAL A 148 11.57 19.43 -41.79
N GLU A 149 11.80 18.75 -42.91
CA GLU A 149 11.98 17.30 -42.89
C GLU A 149 13.38 16.96 -42.40
N SER A 150 13.51 15.87 -41.64
CA SER A 150 14.83 15.40 -41.24
C SER A 150 15.60 14.88 -42.45
N HIS A 151 16.75 15.50 -42.76
CA HIS A 151 17.64 15.07 -43.84
C HIS A 151 18.01 13.57 -43.74
N TYR A 152 18.27 13.09 -42.51
CA TYR A 152 18.70 11.72 -42.24
C TYR A 152 17.56 10.69 -42.23
N CYS A 153 16.32 11.08 -41.86
CA CYS A 153 15.23 10.13 -41.63
C CYS A 153 14.04 10.27 -42.60
N ARG A 154 14.14 11.12 -43.64
CA ARG A 154 13.06 11.31 -44.65
C ARG A 154 12.61 10.04 -45.37
N ALA A 155 13.51 9.07 -45.57
CA ALA A 155 13.17 7.79 -46.19
C ALA A 155 12.38 6.84 -45.26
N ARG A 156 12.40 7.09 -43.93
CA ARG A 156 11.81 6.21 -42.92
C ARG A 156 10.60 6.81 -42.21
N THR A 157 10.45 8.14 -42.21
CA THR A 157 9.37 8.82 -41.49
C THR A 157 8.92 10.08 -42.21
N THR A 158 7.63 10.38 -42.15
CA THR A 158 7.02 11.64 -42.62
C THR A 158 6.94 12.72 -41.54
N LYS A 159 7.67 12.55 -40.43
CA LYS A 159 7.67 13.50 -39.31
C LYS A 159 8.39 14.78 -39.71
N ARG A 160 7.82 15.92 -39.30
CA ARG A 160 8.41 17.24 -39.47
C ARG A 160 8.97 17.76 -38.14
N TYR A 161 10.05 18.51 -38.21
CA TYR A 161 10.84 18.98 -37.07
C TYR A 161 10.95 20.51 -37.12
N LEU A 162 11.19 21.13 -35.97
CA LEU A 162 11.49 22.57 -35.92
C LEU A 162 12.88 22.84 -36.49
N GLU A 163 13.05 23.99 -37.13
CA GLU A 163 14.34 24.42 -37.67
C GLU A 163 15.35 24.72 -36.55
N GLN A 164 16.65 24.46 -36.79
CA GLN A 164 17.70 24.62 -35.77
C GLN A 164 17.96 26.08 -35.36
N GLY A 165 17.57 27.06 -36.19
CA GLY A 165 17.77 28.49 -35.97
C GLY A 165 16.59 29.23 -35.32
N LEU A 166 15.62 28.50 -34.77
CA LEU A 166 14.43 29.08 -34.15
C LEU A 166 14.81 29.76 -32.82
N THR A 167 14.77 31.10 -32.77
CA THR A 167 14.98 31.93 -31.56
C THR A 167 13.69 32.55 -31.07
#